data_AF-A0A497S698-F1
#
_entry.id   AF-A0A497S698-F1
#
_cell.length_a   1.000
_cell.length_b   1.000
_cell.length_c   1.000
_cell.angle_alpha   90.00
_cell.angle_beta   90.00
_cell.angle_gamma   90.00
#
_symmetry.space_group_name_H-M   'P 1'
#
loop_
_entity.id
_entity.type
_entity.pdbx_description
1 polymer ?
#
loop_
_entity_poly.entity_id
_entity_poly.type
_entity_poly.pdbx_seq_one_letter_code
_entity_poly.pdbx_strand_id
1 'polypeptide(L)' 'MEYKNIMQVPRIEKVVVNIGCGESGEKLRRAEKLLQKLVNKKPVRTISRHKIPSWGIKKREPIGCKVTLRGKDAEEFLK' A
#
# COMPACT_ATOMS: atom_id res chain seq x y z
N MET A 1 -21.94 16.58 16.24
CA MET A 1 -21.19 15.77 17.22
C MET A 1 -20.14 16.67 17.82
N GLU A 2 -20.38 17.17 19.03
CA GLU A 2 -19.46 18.09 19.71
C GLU A 2 -18.58 17.27 20.65
N TYR A 3 -17.29 17.18 20.33
CA TYR A 3 -16.34 16.42 21.13
C TYR A 3 -15.92 17.26 22.34
N LYS A 4 -16.16 16.76 23.57
CA LYS A 4 -15.76 17.45 24.81
C LYS A 4 -14.25 17.51 25.02
N ASN A 5 -13.50 16.60 24.41
CA ASN A 5 -12.06 16.50 24.53
C ASN A 5 -11.41 16.53 23.14
N ILE A 6 -10.40 17.39 22.97
CA ILE A 6 -9.64 17.56 21.73
C ILE A 6 -9.01 16.23 21.27
N MET A 7 -8.63 15.37 22.22
CA MET A 7 -8.06 14.05 21.92
C MET A 7 -9.07 13.03 21.38
N GLN A 8 -10.38 13.32 21.44
CA GLN A 8 -11.42 12.49 20.85
C GLN A 8 -11.66 12.80 19.38
N VAL A 9 -11.11 13.90 18.87
CA VAL A 9 -11.29 14.29 17.47
C VAL A 9 -10.63 13.26 16.57
N PRO A 10 -11.37 12.60 15.65
CA PRO A 10 -10.81 11.61 14.76
C PRO A 10 -9.82 12.26 13.80
N ARG A 11 -8.70 11.58 13.58
CA ARG A 11 -7.63 12.00 12.67
C ARG A 11 -7.20 10.85 11.78
N ILE A 12 -6.67 11.18 10.61
CA ILE A 12 -6.14 10.19 9.67
C ILE A 12 -4.77 9.74 10.17
N GLU A 13 -4.69 8.51 10.66
CA GLU A 13 -3.40 7.94 11.14
C GLU A 13 -2.44 7.69 9.96
N LYS A 14 -2.96 7.08 8.88
CA LYS A 14 -2.19 6.74 7.69
C LYS A 14 -3.10 6.41 6.51
N VAL A 15 -2.56 6.58 5.32
CA VAL A 15 -3.14 6.07 4.07
C VAL A 15 -2.18 5.04 3.49
N VAL A 16 -2.70 3.87 3.14
CA VAL A 16 -1.91 2.81 2.52
C VAL A 16 -2.39 2.62 1.09
N VAL A 17 -1.54 3.00 0.14
CA VAL A 17 -1.80 2.74 -1.28
C VAL A 17 -1.15 1.39 -1.61
N ASN A 18 -1.96 0.43 -2.03
CA ASN A 18 -1.53 -0.95 -2.27
C ASN A 18 -2.01 -1.43 -3.63
N ILE A 19 -1.08 -1.99 -4.42
CA ILE A 19 -1.38 -2.65 -5.68
C ILE A 19 -1.08 -4.14 -5.51
N GLY A 20 -2.13 -4.96 -5.56
CA GLY A 20 -2.00 -6.42 -5.66
C GLY A 20 -1.89 -6.84 -7.12
N CYS A 21 -0.70 -7.23 -7.58
CA CYS A 21 -0.50 -7.71 -8.95
C CYS A 21 -0.91 -9.17 -9.13
N GLY A 22 -0.94 -9.96 -8.06
CA GLY A 22 -1.31 -11.39 -8.09
C GLY A 22 -0.23 -12.30 -8.68
N GLU A 23 0.71 -11.74 -9.44
CA GLU A 23 1.84 -12.43 -10.04
C GLU A 23 3.16 -11.67 -9.78
N SER A 24 4.26 -12.42 -9.77
CA SER A 24 5.61 -11.86 -9.69
C SER A 24 6.11 -11.47 -11.09
N GLY A 25 7.29 -10.84 -11.15
CA GLY A 25 7.95 -10.52 -12.42
C GLY A 25 7.64 -9.12 -12.94
N GLU A 26 7.24 -9.01 -14.20
CA GLU A 26 7.21 -7.72 -14.89
C GLU A 26 6.03 -6.84 -14.49
N LYS A 27 4.84 -7.40 -14.28
CA LYS A 27 3.68 -6.64 -13.78
C LYS A 27 3.98 -5.99 -12.44
N LEU A 28 4.64 -6.72 -11.53
CA LEU A 28 5.09 -6.17 -10.25
C LEU A 28 6.04 -4.99 -10.44
N ARG A 29 7.06 -5.11 -11.30
CA ARG A 29 7.99 -4.01 -11.58
C ARG A 29 7.29 -2.78 -12.18
N ARG A 30 6.31 -2.99 -13.06
CA ARG A 30 5.50 -1.89 -13.63
C ARG A 30 4.65 -1.21 -12.55
N ALA A 31 4.01 -1.99 -11.68
CA ALA A 31 3.24 -1.46 -10.56
C ALA A 31 4.12 -0.67 -9.58
N GLU A 32 5.35 -1.14 -9.29
CA GLU A 32 6.32 -0.40 -8.48
C GLU A 32 6.66 0.96 -9.10
N LYS A 33 6.99 0.99 -10.40
CA LYS A 33 7.28 2.24 -11.10
C LYS A 33 6.09 3.19 -11.10
N LEU A 34 4.88 2.67 -11.26
CA LEU A 34 3.64 3.45 -11.26
C LEU A 34 3.36 4.06 -9.89
N LEU A 35 3.43 3.25 -8.82
CA LEU A 35 3.31 3.73 -7.43
C LEU A 35 4.38 4.77 -7.09
N GLN A 36 5.61 4.54 -7.54
CA GLN A 36 6.70 5.48 -7.31
C GLN A 36 6.46 6.81 -8.04
N LYS A 37 5.92 6.80 -9.27
CA LYS A 37 5.57 8.02 -10.00
C LYS A 37 4.38 8.77 -9.37
N LEU A 38 3.38 8.05 -8.88
CA LEU A 38 2.18 8.64 -8.27
C LEU A 38 2.47 9.32 -6.94
N VAL A 39 3.22 8.64 -6.07
CA VAL A 39 3.39 9.05 -4.66
C VAL A 39 4.78 9.64 -4.40
N ASN A 40 5.68 9.58 -5.38
CA ASN A 40 7.09 10.02 -5.28
C ASN A 40 7.87 9.39 -4.10
N LYS A 41 7.42 8.22 -3.63
CA LYS A 41 8.04 7.46 -2.55
C LYS A 41 8.36 6.05 -3.01
N LYS A 42 9.43 5.48 -2.44
CA LYS A 42 9.85 4.11 -2.75
C LYS A 42 8.82 3.11 -2.22
N PRO A 43 8.15 2.32 -3.07
CA PRO A 43 7.22 1.30 -2.62
C PRO A 43 7.95 0.10 -2.02
N VAL A 44 7.26 -0.63 -1.15
CA VAL A 44 7.74 -1.87 -0.52
C VAL A 44 6.97 -3.05 -1.10
N ARG A 45 7.70 -4.10 -1.52
CA ARG A 45 7.11 -5.35 -2.00
C ARG A 45 6.37 -6.09 -0.89
N THR A 46 5.19 -6.58 -1.20
CA THR A 46 4.43 -7.49 -0.34
C THR A 46 4.74 -8.94 -0.73
N ILE A 47 5.04 -9.73 0.29
CA ILE A 47 5.48 -11.11 0.16
C ILE A 47 4.32 -12.04 0.52
N SER A 48 4.12 -13.10 -0.26
CA SER A 48 3.10 -14.12 0.01
C SER A 48 3.39 -14.86 1.32
N ARG A 49 2.36 -15.02 2.16
CA ARG A 49 2.43 -15.80 3.40
C ARG A 49 2.19 -17.29 3.15
N HIS A 50 1.25 -17.60 2.26
CA HIS A 50 0.79 -18.96 1.95
C HIS A 50 1.08 -19.31 0.49
N LYS A 51 1.25 -20.60 0.23
CA LYS A 51 1.28 -21.16 -1.14
C LYS A 51 -0.16 -21.46 -1.54
N ILE A 52 -0.60 -20.91 -2.67
CA ILE A 52 -1.97 -21.09 -3.17
C ILE A 52 -1.88 -21.54 -4.64
N PRO A 53 -1.93 -22.86 -4.91
CA PRO A 53 -1.75 -23.40 -6.25
C PRO A 53 -2.77 -22.89 -7.28
N SER A 54 -4.01 -22.66 -6.87
CA SER A 54 -5.08 -22.14 -7.74
C SER A 54 -4.78 -20.76 -8.33
N TRP A 55 -3.91 -19.98 -7.69
CA TRP A 55 -3.44 -18.68 -8.17
C TRP A 55 -1.99 -18.70 -8.67
N GLY A 56 -1.36 -19.88 -8.71
CA GLY A 56 0.05 -20.02 -9.10
C GLY A 56 1.05 -19.40 -8.11
N ILE A 57 0.62 -19.02 -6.90
CA ILE A 57 1.45 -18.29 -5.93
C ILE A 57 2.31 -19.26 -5.11
N LYS A 58 3.63 -19.05 -5.13
CA LYS A 58 4.59 -19.77 -4.28
C LYS A 58 4.72 -19.08 -2.93
N LYS A 59 5.16 -19.80 -1.90
CA LYS A 59 5.42 -19.24 -0.56
C LYS A 59 6.63 -18.30 -0.64
N ARG A 60 6.57 -17.15 0.04
CA ARG A 60 7.61 -16.10 0.05
C ARG A 60 7.86 -15.42 -1.30
N GLU A 61 6.92 -15.52 -2.23
CA GLU A 61 6.99 -14.86 -3.52
C GLU A 61 6.50 -13.41 -3.42
N PRO A 62 7.19 -12.43 -4.03
CA PRO A 62 6.71 -11.06 -4.08
C PRO A 62 5.55 -10.95 -5.09
N ILE A 63 4.38 -10.52 -4.61
CA ILE A 63 3.10 -10.55 -5.35
C ILE A 63 2.44 -9.18 -5.50
N GLY A 64 2.91 -8.19 -4.76
CA GLY A 64 2.37 -6.83 -4.83
C GLY A 64 3.34 -5.81 -4.27
N CYS A 65 2.91 -4.57 -4.27
CA CYS A 65 3.68 -3.46 -3.74
C CYS A 65 2.75 -2.46 -3.04
N LYS A 66 3.25 -1.84 -1.98
CA LYS A 66 2.50 -0.84 -1.21
C LYS A 66 3.39 0.31 -0.79
N VAL A 67 2.77 1.45 -0.52
CA VAL A 67 3.38 2.59 0.15
C VAL A 67 2.48 3.02 1.31
N THR A 68 3.08 3.53 2.37
CA THR A 68 2.34 4.03 3.54
C THR A 68 2.65 5.50 3.70
N LEU A 69 1.62 6.32 3.54
CA LEU A 69 1.63 7.76 3.73
C LEU A 69 1.10 8.09 5.12
N ARG A 70 1.68 9.10 5.75
CA ARG A 70 1.31 9.57 7.09
C ARG A 70 1.42 11.09 7.15
N GLY A 71 0.63 11.71 8.03
CA GLY A 71 0.64 13.16 8.20
C GLY A 71 0.24 13.88 6.90
N LYS A 72 0.99 14.93 6.55
CA LYS A 72 0.68 15.81 5.41
C LYS A 72 0.55 15.06 4.08
N ASP A 73 1.44 14.11 3.81
CA ASP A 73 1.40 13.33 2.56
C ASP A 73 0.11 12.51 2.40
N ALA A 74 -0.46 12.05 3.52
CA ALA A 74 -1.72 11.30 3.51
C ALA A 74 -2.92 12.22 3.27
N GLU A 75 -2.91 13.41 3.86
CA GLU A 75 -3.94 14.43 3.66
C GLU A 75 -3.91 14.99 2.24
N GLU A 76 -2.73 15.25 1.69
CA GLU A 76 -2.55 15.71 0.31
C GLU A 76 -2.98 14.66 -0.70
N PHE A 77 -2.69 13.37 -0.44
CA PHE A 77 -3.13 12.27 -1.30
C PHE A 77 -4.64 12.05 -1.33
N LEU A 78 -5.37 12.50 -0.30
CA LEU A 78 -6.82 12.36 -0.20
C LEU A 78 -7.61 13.57 -0.70
N LYS A 79 -6.93 14.67 -1.03
CA LYS A 79 -7.54 15.84 -1.68
C LYS A 79 -7.72 15.60 -3.17
#